data_AF-A1CJM7-F1
#
_entry.id   AF-A1CJM7-F1
#
_cell.length_a   1.000
_cell.length_b   1.000
_cell.length_c   1.000
_cell.angle_alpha   90.00
_cell.angle_beta   90.00
_cell.angle_gamma   90.00
#
_symmetry.space_group_name_H-M   'P 1'
#
loop_
_entity.id
_entity.type
_entity.pdbx_description
1 polymer ?
#
loop_
_entity_poly.entity_id
_entity_poly.type
_entity_poly.pdbx_seq_one_letter_code
_entity_poly.pdbx_strand_id
1 'polypeptide(L)'
;MLRVKLMFGAWVLLLLAVVRADADAQLQRKTANLEECIHPHPNSCNFYAQCLESKYHCGSSGYPIGFGQRFCAKSLIWKPKMSPSGQKWITETMLCLQEQLVPFANGSESSSCGELEEYALGTHAGCYVKSGVCTLPIEDWGKILEIVFPALVSDPENFQSAFSTARDCVMLYIWLIGKEIL
;
A
#
# COMPACT_ATOMS: atom_id res chain seq x y z
N MET A 1 -19.34 57.34 11.76
CA MET A 1 -18.00 57.00 11.20
C MET A 1 -17.22 55.99 12.04
N LEU A 2 -17.20 56.09 13.38
CA LEU A 2 -16.42 55.18 14.25
C LEU A 2 -16.90 53.71 14.22
N ARG A 3 -18.23 53.47 14.22
CA ARG A 3 -18.82 52.12 14.10
C ARG A 3 -18.45 51.39 12.80
N VAL A 4 -18.39 52.12 11.68
CA VAL A 4 -18.04 51.55 10.37
C VAL A 4 -16.56 51.13 10.34
N LYS A 5 -15.66 51.92 10.93
CA LYS A 5 -14.23 51.56 11.07
C LYS A 5 -13.99 50.34 11.96
N LEU A 6 -14.74 50.22 13.06
CA LEU A 6 -14.68 49.06 13.97
C LEU A 6 -15.17 47.77 13.29
N MET A 7 -16.26 47.84 12.53
CA MET A 7 -16.75 46.69 11.77
C MET A 7 -15.77 46.26 10.67
N PHE A 8 -15.15 47.21 9.97
CA PHE A 8 -14.12 46.93 8.96
C PHE A 8 -12.89 46.23 9.58
N GLY A 9 -12.43 46.69 10.75
CA GLY A 9 -11.31 46.08 11.47
C GLY A 9 -11.61 44.65 11.95
N ALA A 10 -12.83 44.40 12.43
CA ALA A 10 -13.25 43.05 12.84
C ALA A 10 -13.34 42.08 11.65
N TRP A 11 -13.82 42.54 10.49
CA TRP A 11 -13.86 41.73 9.26
C TRP A 11 -12.46 41.41 8.73
N VAL A 12 -11.53 42.36 8.75
CA VAL A 12 -10.13 42.12 8.34
C VAL A 12 -9.44 41.11 9.25
N LEU A 13 -9.63 41.21 10.57
CA LEU A 13 -9.07 40.25 11.52
C LEU A 13 -9.65 38.84 11.34
N LEU A 14 -10.96 38.73 11.09
CA LEU A 14 -11.60 37.44 10.82
C LEU A 14 -11.08 36.81 9.51
N LEU A 15 -10.95 37.60 8.45
CA LEU A 15 -10.40 37.14 7.17
C LEU A 15 -8.94 36.66 7.32
N LEU A 16 -8.11 37.41 8.05
CA LEU A 16 -6.72 36.99 8.32
C LEU A 16 -6.64 35.70 9.14
N ALA A 17 -7.54 35.52 10.13
CA ALA A 17 -7.61 34.30 10.91
C ALA A 17 -8.01 33.08 10.05
N VAL A 18 -8.98 33.25 9.14
CA VAL A 18 -9.40 32.20 8.20
C VAL A 18 -8.25 31.83 7.26
N VAL A 19 -7.61 32.80 6.61
CA VAL A 19 -6.48 32.55 5.68
C VAL A 19 -5.33 31.81 6.38
N ARG A 20 -5.04 32.15 7.64
CA ARG A 20 -4.00 31.46 8.42
C ARG A 20 -4.36 30.01 8.72
N ALA A 21 -5.60 29.75 9.11
CA ALA A 21 -6.08 28.40 9.37
C ALA A 21 -6.02 27.51 8.11
N ASP A 22 -6.37 28.05 6.95
CA ASP A 22 -6.27 27.33 5.67
C ASP A 22 -4.81 26.99 5.32
N ALA A 23 -3.88 27.93 5.51
CA ALA A 23 -2.47 27.70 5.26
C ALA A 23 -1.88 26.62 6.19
N ASP A 24 -2.25 26.63 7.47
CA ASP A 24 -1.82 25.62 8.45
C ASP A 24 -2.38 24.23 8.09
N ALA A 25 -3.65 24.15 7.67
CA ALA A 25 -4.26 22.89 7.22
C ALA A 25 -3.61 22.34 5.95
N GLN A 26 -3.27 23.21 4.98
CA GLN A 26 -2.53 22.81 3.78
C GLN A 26 -1.14 22.27 4.10
N LEU A 27 -0.42 22.92 5.02
CA LEU A 27 0.89 22.46 5.46
C LEU A 27 0.79 21.10 6.15
N GLN A 28 -0.15 20.93 7.08
CA GLN A 28 -0.38 19.65 7.74
C GLN A 28 -0.69 18.53 6.75
N ARG A 29 -1.56 18.78 5.76
CA ARG A 29 -1.88 17.81 4.72
C ARG A 29 -0.67 17.46 3.86
N LYS A 30 0.13 18.45 3.48
CA LYS A 30 1.35 18.23 2.69
C LYS A 30 2.37 17.39 3.46
N THR A 31 2.55 17.67 4.75
CA THR A 31 3.42 16.88 5.61
C THR A 31 2.90 15.45 5.77
N ALA A 32 1.61 15.26 6.04
CA ALA A 32 1.01 13.92 6.15
C ALA A 32 1.16 13.11 4.85
N ASN A 33 0.99 13.75 3.68
CA ASN A 33 1.23 13.10 2.40
C ASN A 33 2.70 12.72 2.21
N LEU A 34 3.64 13.59 2.60
CA LEU A 34 5.07 13.28 2.52
C LEU A 34 5.44 12.13 3.46
N GLU A 35 4.90 12.11 4.67
CA GLU A 35 5.10 11.01 5.62
C GLU A 35 4.58 9.69 5.06
N GLU A 36 3.39 9.63 4.45
CA GLU A 36 2.89 8.38 3.80
C GLU A 36 3.87 7.87 2.72
N CYS A 37 4.53 8.76 1.98
CA CYS A 37 5.44 8.38 0.91
C CYS A 37 6.81 7.86 1.39
N ILE A 38 7.14 8.07 2.66
CA ILE A 38 8.40 7.62 3.29
C ILE A 38 8.12 6.49 4.30
N HIS A 39 7.00 6.59 4.99
CA HIS A 39 6.54 5.73 6.07
C HIS A 39 5.06 5.36 5.82
N PRO A 40 4.78 4.46 4.86
CA PRO A 40 3.42 4.05 4.55
C PRO A 40 2.69 3.49 5.78
N HIS A 41 1.42 3.85 5.94
CA HIS A 41 0.66 3.41 7.10
C HIS A 41 0.05 2.01 6.93
N PRO A 42 0.07 1.16 7.98
CA PRO A 42 -0.61 -0.13 7.96
C PRO A 42 -2.10 0.04 7.67
N ASN A 43 -2.67 -0.85 6.84
CA ASN A 43 -4.07 -0.80 6.40
C ASN A 43 -4.47 0.48 5.63
N SER A 44 -3.50 1.25 5.13
CA SER A 44 -3.73 2.32 4.15
C SER A 44 -3.52 1.79 2.74
N CYS A 45 -4.20 2.40 1.77
CA CYS A 45 -3.88 2.27 0.35
C CYS A 45 -3.44 3.60 -0.26
N ASN A 46 -3.41 4.69 0.52
CA ASN A 46 -3.17 6.04 0.01
C ASN A 46 -1.81 6.15 -0.69
N PHE A 47 -0.80 5.43 -0.23
CA PHE A 47 0.52 5.32 -0.85
C PHE A 47 0.48 5.22 -2.39
N TYR A 48 -0.37 4.35 -2.94
CA TYR A 48 -0.39 4.12 -4.39
C TYR A 48 -0.83 5.36 -5.17
N ALA A 49 -1.97 5.96 -4.80
CA ALA A 49 -2.51 7.11 -5.51
C ALA A 49 -1.80 8.42 -5.15
N GLN A 50 -1.45 8.60 -3.87
CA GLN A 50 -0.92 9.88 -3.37
C GLN A 50 0.59 10.00 -3.56
N CYS A 51 1.32 8.89 -3.62
CA CYS A 51 2.79 8.89 -3.72
C CYS A 51 3.28 8.38 -5.06
N LEU A 52 2.99 7.12 -5.40
CA LEU A 52 3.49 6.53 -6.64
C LEU A 52 2.86 7.17 -7.87
N GLU A 53 1.52 7.25 -7.94
CA GLU A 53 0.84 7.80 -9.12
C GLU A 53 1.09 9.30 -9.28
N SER A 54 1.07 10.08 -8.18
CA SER A 54 1.43 11.50 -8.20
C SER A 54 2.82 11.79 -8.78
N LYS A 55 3.70 10.79 -8.78
CA LYS A 55 5.06 10.90 -9.32
C LYS A 55 5.15 10.34 -10.73
N TYR A 56 4.71 9.10 -10.93
CA TYR A 56 4.91 8.35 -12.17
C TYR A 56 3.85 8.62 -13.23
N HIS A 57 2.62 8.98 -12.84
CA HIS A 57 1.51 9.27 -13.74
C HIS A 57 1.25 8.13 -14.76
N CYS A 58 1.29 6.87 -14.30
CA CYS A 58 1.15 5.71 -15.19
C CYS A 58 -0.29 5.48 -15.67
N GLY A 59 -1.26 6.18 -15.08
CA GLY A 59 -2.66 6.12 -15.47
C GLY A 59 -3.40 4.89 -14.92
N SER A 60 -4.66 4.75 -15.33
CA SER A 60 -5.57 3.73 -14.79
C SER A 60 -5.20 2.28 -15.12
N SER A 61 -4.39 2.06 -16.16
CA SER A 61 -3.87 0.74 -16.51
C SER A 61 -2.50 0.44 -15.91
N GLY A 62 -1.76 1.45 -15.43
CA GLY A 62 -0.43 1.26 -14.87
C GLY A 62 -0.46 0.71 -13.46
N TYR A 63 0.68 0.16 -13.02
CA TYR A 63 0.79 -0.51 -11.73
C TYR A 63 0.23 0.26 -10.53
N PRO A 64 0.53 1.55 -10.29
CA PRO A 64 0.07 2.24 -9.08
C PRO A 64 -1.45 2.17 -8.90
N ILE A 65 -2.23 2.45 -9.96
CA ILE A 65 -3.69 2.51 -9.88
C ILE A 65 -4.35 1.20 -10.33
N GLY A 66 -3.98 0.70 -11.52
CA GLY A 66 -4.60 -0.45 -12.15
C GLY A 66 -4.42 -1.75 -11.36
N PHE A 67 -3.28 -1.85 -10.65
CA PHE A 67 -2.91 -3.02 -9.86
C PHE A 67 -2.83 -2.74 -8.36
N GLY A 68 -1.82 -1.98 -7.93
CA GLY A 68 -1.49 -1.75 -6.52
C GLY A 68 -2.67 -1.25 -5.69
N GLN A 69 -3.24 -0.10 -6.07
CA GLN A 69 -4.42 0.48 -5.41
C GLN A 69 -5.61 -0.49 -5.42
N ARG A 70 -5.89 -1.11 -6.57
CA ARG A 70 -7.03 -2.01 -6.76
C ARG A 70 -6.96 -3.22 -5.84
N PHE A 71 -5.82 -3.92 -5.79
CA PHE A 71 -5.66 -5.11 -4.96
C PHE A 71 -5.44 -4.77 -3.49
N CYS A 72 -4.85 -3.62 -3.17
CA CYS A 72 -4.82 -3.10 -1.82
C CYS A 72 -6.24 -2.89 -1.26
N ALA A 73 -7.12 -2.21 -2.01
CA ALA A 73 -8.50 -1.99 -1.59
C ALA A 73 -9.29 -3.30 -1.44
N LYS A 74 -9.09 -4.26 -2.36
CA LYS A 74 -9.67 -5.60 -2.22
C LYS A 74 -9.20 -6.30 -0.94
N SER A 75 -7.92 -6.21 -0.61
CA SER A 75 -7.36 -6.82 0.59
C SER A 75 -8.02 -6.28 1.86
N LEU A 76 -8.29 -4.97 1.92
CA LEU A 76 -9.04 -4.36 3.04
C LEU A 76 -10.47 -4.89 3.18
N ILE A 77 -11.17 -5.12 2.06
CA ILE A 77 -12.52 -5.71 2.05
C ILE A 77 -12.51 -7.14 2.61
N TRP A 78 -11.45 -7.90 2.31
CA TRP A 78 -11.33 -9.30 2.71
C TRP A 78 -10.77 -9.49 4.11
N LYS A 79 -9.94 -8.58 4.58
CA LYS A 79 -9.36 -8.59 5.94
C LYS A 79 -10.35 -9.02 7.03
N PRO A 80 -11.51 -8.37 7.23
CA PRO A 80 -12.43 -8.74 8.30
C PRO A 80 -13.03 -10.17 8.16
N LYS A 81 -12.91 -10.83 7.01
CA LYS A 81 -13.37 -12.20 6.76
C LYS A 81 -12.29 -13.25 7.03
N MET A 82 -11.05 -12.84 7.23
CA MET A 82 -9.93 -13.73 7.53
C MET A 82 -9.94 -14.15 9.00
N SER A 83 -9.25 -15.26 9.30
CA SER A 83 -8.92 -15.62 10.68
C SER A 83 -8.09 -14.50 11.35
N PRO A 84 -7.89 -14.52 12.68
CA PRO A 84 -7.02 -13.55 13.35
C PRO A 84 -5.59 -13.49 12.78
N SER A 85 -5.00 -14.64 12.41
CA SER A 85 -3.67 -14.68 11.79
C SER A 85 -3.72 -14.18 10.34
N GLY A 86 -4.77 -14.48 9.58
CA GLY A 86 -4.95 -13.94 8.23
C GLY A 86 -5.17 -12.42 8.21
N GLN A 87 -5.85 -11.86 9.22
CA GLN A 87 -6.00 -10.41 9.39
C GLN A 87 -4.65 -9.73 9.62
N LYS A 88 -3.81 -10.35 10.45
CA LYS A 88 -2.44 -9.89 10.70
C LYS A 88 -1.61 -9.99 9.41
N TRP A 89 -1.66 -11.13 8.73
CA TRP A 89 -0.96 -11.35 7.47
C TRP A 89 -1.31 -10.32 6.39
N ILE A 90 -2.60 -9.97 6.21
CA ILE A 90 -3.00 -8.92 5.26
C ILE A 90 -2.37 -7.58 5.63
N THR A 91 -2.42 -7.21 6.91
CA THR A 91 -1.87 -5.94 7.39
C THR A 91 -0.38 -5.84 7.09
N GLU A 92 0.37 -6.89 7.44
CA GLU A 92 1.82 -6.95 7.29
C GLU A 92 2.24 -7.04 5.82
N THR A 93 1.49 -7.80 5.02
CA THR A 93 1.72 -7.93 3.57
C THR A 93 1.53 -6.60 2.86
N MET A 94 0.41 -5.93 3.12
CA MET A 94 0.11 -4.62 2.53
C MET A 94 1.20 -3.60 2.86
N LEU A 95 1.63 -3.56 4.12
CA LEU A 95 2.69 -2.66 4.55
C LEU A 95 4.02 -2.99 3.87
N CYS A 96 4.44 -4.27 3.89
CA CYS A 96 5.68 -4.72 3.26
C CYS A 96 5.74 -4.33 1.78
N LEU A 97 4.67 -4.56 1.02
CA LEU A 97 4.61 -4.21 -0.40
C LEU A 97 4.81 -2.71 -0.65
N GLN A 98 4.22 -1.85 0.20
CA GLN A 98 4.38 -0.40 0.09
C GLN A 98 5.78 0.04 0.49
N GLU A 99 6.34 -0.53 1.56
CA GLU A 99 7.71 -0.26 2.02
C GLU A 99 8.76 -0.57 0.94
N GLN A 100 8.59 -1.66 0.17
CA GLN A 100 9.50 -1.99 -0.95
C GLN A 100 9.53 -0.91 -2.05
N LEU A 101 8.47 -0.11 -2.15
CA LEU A 101 8.29 0.90 -3.19
C LEU A 101 8.59 2.33 -2.71
N VAL A 102 8.93 2.51 -1.43
CA VAL A 102 9.31 3.81 -0.86
C VAL A 102 10.45 4.50 -1.65
N PRO A 103 11.52 3.80 -2.08
CA PRO A 103 12.58 4.43 -2.89
C PRO A 103 12.06 5.08 -4.19
N PHE A 104 11.06 4.45 -4.81
CA PHE A 104 10.42 4.96 -6.02
C PHE A 104 9.50 6.14 -5.68
N ALA A 105 8.73 6.05 -4.60
CA ALA A 105 7.81 7.10 -4.15
C ALA A 105 8.54 8.38 -3.71
N ASN A 106 9.60 8.26 -2.91
CA ASN A 106 10.35 9.41 -2.39
C ASN A 106 11.37 9.97 -3.42
N GLY A 107 11.67 9.22 -4.48
CA GLY A 107 12.55 9.63 -5.57
C GLY A 107 14.03 9.40 -5.39
N SER A 108 14.43 8.57 -4.43
CA SER A 108 15.79 8.01 -4.43
C SER A 108 15.99 7.04 -5.61
N GLU A 109 14.92 6.47 -6.14
CA GLU A 109 14.92 5.66 -7.36
C GLU A 109 13.95 6.23 -8.41
N SER A 110 14.29 5.99 -9.68
CA SER A 110 13.50 6.42 -10.84
C SER A 110 13.55 5.32 -11.89
N SER A 111 12.42 5.10 -12.55
CA SER A 111 12.26 4.10 -13.61
C SER A 111 11.14 4.49 -14.56
N SER A 112 10.92 3.71 -15.61
CA SER A 112 9.69 3.76 -16.39
C SER A 112 8.53 3.09 -15.65
N CYS A 113 7.29 3.33 -16.11
CA CYS A 113 6.11 2.63 -15.55
C CYS A 113 6.20 1.11 -15.66
N GLY A 114 6.78 0.58 -16.75
CA GLY A 114 6.94 -0.86 -16.95
C GLY A 114 7.99 -1.46 -16.00
N GLU A 115 9.14 -0.80 -15.84
CA GLU A 115 10.17 -1.23 -14.89
C GLU A 115 9.70 -1.15 -13.43
N LEU A 116 8.92 -0.12 -13.08
CA LEU A 116 8.27 -0.02 -11.76
C LEU A 116 7.32 -1.20 -11.53
N GLU A 117 6.51 -1.55 -12.53
CA GLU A 117 5.57 -2.66 -12.47
C GLU A 117 6.29 -4.00 -12.28
N GLU A 118 7.30 -4.28 -13.10
CA GLU A 118 8.11 -5.50 -13.01
C GLU A 118 8.76 -5.64 -11.62
N TYR A 119 9.39 -4.56 -11.13
CA TYR A 119 9.98 -4.54 -9.79
C TYR A 119 8.91 -4.83 -8.72
N ALA A 120 7.78 -4.12 -8.78
CA ALA A 120 6.75 -4.22 -7.77
C ALA A 120 6.12 -5.62 -7.72
N LEU A 121 5.81 -6.21 -8.88
CA LEU A 121 5.33 -7.60 -8.97
C LEU A 121 6.35 -8.59 -8.42
N GLY A 122 7.65 -8.36 -8.65
CA GLY A 122 8.75 -9.17 -8.13
C GLY A 122 8.84 -9.22 -6.60
N THR A 123 8.36 -8.20 -5.89
CA THR A 123 8.42 -8.13 -4.41
C THR A 123 7.37 -9.01 -3.70
N HIS A 124 6.31 -9.42 -4.41
CA HIS A 124 5.12 -10.00 -3.80
C HIS A 124 5.40 -11.30 -3.04
N ALA A 125 6.12 -12.23 -3.67
CA ALA A 125 6.42 -13.52 -3.05
C ALA A 125 7.21 -13.35 -1.74
N GLY A 126 8.23 -12.47 -1.75
CA GLY A 126 9.02 -12.15 -0.57
C GLY A 126 8.17 -11.58 0.56
N CYS A 127 7.28 -10.62 0.26
CA CYS A 127 6.39 -10.05 1.26
C CYS A 127 5.35 -11.05 1.79
N TYR A 128 4.76 -11.89 0.93
CA TYR A 128 3.79 -12.90 1.35
C TYR A 128 4.39 -13.91 2.33
N VAL A 129 5.59 -14.41 2.02
CA VAL A 129 6.34 -15.34 2.87
C VAL A 129 6.77 -14.67 4.17
N LYS A 130 7.36 -13.47 4.10
CA LYS A 130 7.82 -12.71 5.27
C LYS A 130 6.68 -12.42 6.25
N SER A 131 5.47 -12.17 5.75
CA SER A 131 4.29 -11.92 6.58
C SER A 131 3.61 -13.20 7.10
N GLY A 132 4.11 -14.39 6.72
CA GLY A 132 3.69 -15.66 7.31
C GLY A 132 2.58 -16.42 6.55
N VAL A 133 2.43 -16.20 5.24
CA VAL A 133 1.41 -16.90 4.42
C VAL A 133 1.50 -18.42 4.58
N CYS A 134 2.72 -18.96 4.69
CA CYS A 134 3.00 -20.40 4.79
C CYS A 134 2.46 -21.04 6.08
N THR A 135 2.10 -20.25 7.09
CA THR A 135 1.58 -20.72 8.38
C THR A 135 0.12 -20.39 8.60
N LEU A 136 -0.55 -19.83 7.59
CA LEU A 136 -1.98 -19.51 7.68
C LEU A 136 -2.84 -20.79 7.72
N PRO A 137 -4.00 -20.73 8.41
CA PRO A 137 -4.94 -21.84 8.40
C PRO A 137 -5.52 -22.04 7.00
N ILE A 138 -5.90 -23.28 6.68
CA ILE A 138 -6.38 -23.66 5.33
C ILE A 138 -7.60 -22.83 4.89
N GLU A 139 -8.47 -22.43 5.81
CA GLU A 139 -9.62 -21.56 5.53
C GLU A 139 -9.24 -20.19 4.94
N ASP A 140 -8.06 -19.67 5.30
CA ASP A 140 -7.57 -18.40 4.78
C ASP A 140 -6.95 -18.57 3.39
N TRP A 141 -6.34 -19.72 3.10
CA TRP A 141 -5.86 -20.03 1.74
C TRP A 141 -6.99 -20.05 0.72
N GLY A 142 -8.18 -20.57 1.08
CA GLY A 142 -9.37 -20.50 0.22
C GLY A 142 -9.77 -19.05 -0.11
N LYS A 143 -9.79 -18.17 0.90
CA LYS A 143 -10.13 -16.75 0.74
C LYS A 143 -9.07 -16.00 -0.07
N ILE A 144 -7.78 -16.29 0.14
CA ILE A 144 -6.67 -15.71 -0.64
C ILE A 144 -6.82 -16.06 -2.12
N LEU A 145 -7.14 -17.32 -2.43
CA LEU A 145 -7.39 -17.74 -3.80
C LEU A 145 -8.54 -16.95 -4.42
N GLU A 146 -9.64 -16.67 -3.71
CA GLU A 146 -10.72 -15.83 -4.25
C GLU A 146 -10.29 -14.39 -4.60
N ILE A 147 -9.33 -13.82 -3.87
CA ILE A 147 -8.79 -12.48 -4.13
C ILE A 147 -7.89 -12.48 -5.37
N VAL A 148 -6.98 -13.46 -5.44
CA VAL A 148 -5.82 -13.46 -6.34
C VAL A 148 -6.11 -14.22 -7.64
N PHE A 149 -7.01 -15.20 -7.64
CA PHE A 149 -7.32 -16.03 -8.80
C PHE A 149 -7.74 -15.25 -10.06
N PRO A 150 -8.62 -14.23 -10.00
CA PRO A 150 -8.92 -13.42 -11.18
C PRO A 150 -7.69 -12.69 -11.74
N ALA A 151 -6.74 -12.31 -10.88
CA ALA A 151 -5.49 -11.65 -11.29
C ALA A 151 -4.54 -12.64 -11.98
N LEU A 152 -4.43 -13.86 -11.42
CA LEU A 152 -3.58 -14.93 -11.94
C LEU A 152 -4.03 -15.44 -13.31
N VAL A 153 -5.33 -15.55 -13.53
CA VAL A 153 -5.88 -16.04 -14.80
C VAL A 153 -5.81 -14.98 -15.90
N SER A 154 -5.82 -13.70 -15.53
CA SER A 154 -5.84 -12.60 -16.50
C SER A 154 -4.45 -12.19 -16.98
N ASP A 155 -3.39 -12.56 -16.26
CA ASP A 155 -2.05 -12.02 -16.47
C ASP A 155 -0.94 -13.06 -16.11
N PRO A 156 -0.07 -13.41 -17.08
CA PRO A 156 1.05 -14.32 -16.85
C PRO A 156 2.07 -13.85 -15.80
N GLU A 157 2.28 -12.55 -15.61
CA GLU A 157 3.30 -12.04 -14.69
C GLU A 157 2.91 -12.27 -13.22
N ASN A 158 1.61 -12.24 -12.93
CA ASN A 158 1.07 -12.60 -11.62
C ASN A 158 1.34 -14.07 -11.25
N PHE A 159 1.45 -14.95 -12.25
CA PHE A 159 1.73 -16.38 -12.04
C PHE A 159 3.12 -16.62 -11.45
N GLN A 160 4.11 -15.79 -11.81
CA GLN A 160 5.47 -15.90 -11.28
C GLN A 160 5.51 -15.64 -9.77
N SER A 161 4.80 -14.61 -9.30
CA SER A 161 4.68 -14.30 -7.87
C SER A 161 4.03 -15.46 -7.09
N ALA A 162 2.93 -16.01 -7.61
CA ALA A 162 2.26 -17.16 -6.98
C ALA A 162 3.15 -18.41 -6.95
N PHE A 163 3.86 -18.72 -8.05
CA PHE A 163 4.79 -19.85 -8.12
C PHE A 163 5.96 -19.69 -7.15
N SER A 164 6.58 -18.51 -7.08
CA SER A 164 7.68 -18.25 -6.15
C SER A 164 7.22 -18.37 -4.69
N THR A 165 6.04 -17.82 -4.36
CA THR A 165 5.46 -17.96 -3.01
C THR A 165 5.28 -19.43 -2.64
N ALA A 166 4.71 -20.23 -3.54
CA ALA A 166 4.50 -21.66 -3.31
C ALA A 166 5.82 -22.41 -3.10
N ARG A 167 6.83 -22.16 -3.95
CA ARG A 167 8.19 -22.72 -3.81
C ARG A 167 8.80 -22.36 -2.46
N ASP A 168 8.74 -21.10 -2.08
CA ASP A 168 9.39 -20.60 -0.88
C ASP A 168 8.70 -21.11 0.40
N CYS A 169 7.37 -21.31 0.38
CA CYS A 169 6.67 -22.02 1.45
C CYS A 169 7.09 -23.49 1.55
N VAL A 170 7.24 -24.21 0.43
CA VAL A 170 7.76 -25.59 0.44
C VAL A 170 9.17 -25.64 1.03
N MET A 171 10.04 -24.69 0.66
CA MET A 171 11.39 -24.60 1.22
C MET A 171 11.37 -24.31 2.73
N LEU A 172 10.48 -23.44 3.21
CA LEU A 172 10.27 -23.19 4.63
C LEU A 172 9.83 -24.46 5.37
N TYR A 173 8.87 -25.23 4.82
CA TYR A 173 8.44 -26.50 5.39
C TYR A 173 9.57 -27.52 5.47
N ILE A 174 10.36 -27.67 4.41
CA ILE A 174 11.53 -28.57 4.39
C ILE A 174 12.52 -28.18 5.50
N TRP A 175 12.79 -26.89 5.67
CA TRP A 175 13.68 -26.39 6.73
C TRP A 175 13.13 -26.65 8.14
N LEU A 176 11.84 -26.38 8.38
CA LEU A 176 11.20 -26.61 9.69
C LEU A 176 11.21 -28.10 10.07
N ILE A 177 10.84 -28.99 9.14
CA ILE A 177 10.84 -30.44 9.36
C ILE A 177 12.27 -30.97 9.54
N GLY A 178 13.24 -30.47 8.77
CA GLY A 178 14.65 -30.81 8.92
C GLY A 178 15.25 -30.37 10.26
N LYS A 179 14.72 -29.29 10.87
CA LYS A 179 15.09 -28.82 12.21
C LYS A 179 14.48 -29.63 13.35
N GLU A 180 13.34 -30.28 13.16
CA GLU A 180 12.74 -31.17 14.18
C GLU A 180 13.35 -32.58 14.19
N ILE A 181 14.10 -32.95 13.14
CA ILE A 181 14.75 -34.27 12.98
C ILE A 181 16.24 -34.24 13.41
N LEU A 182 16.81 -33.06 13.71
CA LEU A 182 18.20 -32.87 14.15
C LEU A 182 18.30 -32.38 15.60
#